data_AF-A0AAV1II79-F1
#
_entry.id   AF-A0AAV1II79-F1
#
_cell.length_a   1.000
_cell.length_b   1.000
_cell.length_c   1.000
_cell.angle_alpha   90.00
_cell.angle_beta   90.00
_cell.angle_gamma   90.00
#
_symmetry.space_group_name_H-M   'P 1'
#
loop_
_entity.id
_entity.type
_entity.pdbx_description
1 polymer ?
#
loop_
_entity_poly.entity_id
_entity_poly.type
_entity_poly.pdbx_seq_one_letter_code
_entity_poly.pdbx_strand_id
1 'polypeptide(L)'
;MRQVCIAHQRSLLLPPCGQLMVPRAFTSRLSQARAPSILSRNIPTRNTMICRVHMDSSTNRVKLVKLASSRAAAAVLALLAVTCQGRAVALDPKSAAISSDASSSGAPMPIYFGNGCFWGRQKDYIDAEKAMGRSQADLSAVVGYAGGQQKGPQGQVCYYSGPQDALYEKLGHAEVVQVELDGSKAQQEMQKYADVYFGQFRKTPFGMLRLDPQDAGPGYRNVIGIPGGITSPLFRVLQERNVHGMKLIEGEGNTYDSRGKALEGDRFNTVFIVDSNKLPFYQAEKYHQFHDGIGVPFPASYHGLKADLERSGKIQATGCPESSFFF
;
A
#
# COMPACT_ATOMS: atom_id res chain seq x y z
N MET A 1 -37.24 -23.14 -49.09
CA MET A 1 -36.90 -22.02 -48.17
C MET A 1 -35.42 -21.73 -48.34
N ARG A 2 -35.08 -20.70 -49.12
CA ARG A 2 -33.69 -20.31 -49.42
C ARG A 2 -33.34 -19.06 -48.63
N GLN A 3 -32.18 -19.11 -47.97
CA GLN A 3 -31.56 -18.03 -47.20
C GLN A 3 -31.29 -16.79 -48.05
N VAL A 4 -31.53 -15.62 -47.46
CA VAL A 4 -31.08 -14.32 -47.98
C VAL A 4 -30.09 -13.76 -46.96
N CYS A 5 -28.83 -13.66 -47.36
CA CYS A 5 -27.79 -12.91 -46.66
C CYS A 5 -27.75 -11.49 -47.24
N ILE A 6 -27.92 -10.48 -46.39
CA ILE A 6 -27.71 -9.07 -46.75
C ILE A 6 -26.43 -8.62 -46.04
N ALA A 7 -25.38 -8.36 -46.82
CA ALA A 7 -24.16 -7.71 -46.37
C ALA A 7 -24.32 -6.19 -46.49
N HIS A 8 -23.96 -5.45 -45.44
CA HIS A 8 -23.85 -3.99 -45.47
C HIS A 8 -22.38 -3.58 -45.53
N GLN A 9 -21.97 -3.04 -46.68
CA GLN A 9 -20.77 -2.24 -46.86
C GLN A 9 -20.98 -0.86 -46.21
N ARG A 10 -20.07 -0.44 -45.33
CA ARG A 10 -19.93 0.96 -44.93
C ARG A 10 -18.59 1.48 -45.41
N SER A 11 -18.67 2.47 -46.30
CA SER A 11 -17.56 3.20 -46.90
C SER A 11 -16.77 4.01 -45.88
N LEU A 12 -15.46 3.95 -46.06
CA LEU A 12 -14.44 4.83 -45.49
C LEU A 12 -14.56 6.23 -46.11
N LEU A 13 -14.65 7.26 -45.27
CA LEU A 13 -14.41 8.66 -45.65
C LEU A 13 -13.38 9.25 -44.68
N LEU A 14 -12.20 9.51 -45.23
CA LEU A 14 -11.11 10.26 -44.61
C LEU A 14 -11.44 11.77 -44.63
N PRO A 15 -11.13 12.54 -43.57
CA PRO A 15 -11.18 14.00 -43.62
C PRO A 15 -9.90 14.61 -44.22
N PRO A 16 -9.98 15.82 -44.80
CA PRO A 16 -8.91 16.46 -45.53
C PRO A 16 -7.87 17.16 -44.63
N CYS A 17 -6.64 17.21 -45.15
CA CYS A 17 -5.50 17.95 -44.60
C CYS A 17 -5.78 19.44 -44.47
N GLY A 18 -5.69 19.96 -43.25
CA GLY A 18 -5.75 21.39 -42.93
C GLY A 18 -4.39 21.93 -42.47
N GLN A 19 -3.85 22.82 -43.29
CA GLN A 19 -2.81 23.84 -43.10
C GLN A 19 -2.07 23.97 -41.76
N LEU A 20 -0.73 23.90 -41.88
CA LEU A 20 0.26 24.46 -40.97
C LEU A 20 0.03 25.97 -40.75
N MET A 21 -0.05 26.39 -39.49
CA MET A 21 0.30 27.74 -39.06
C MET A 21 1.40 27.69 -37.99
N VAL A 22 2.54 28.30 -38.32
CA VAL A 22 3.70 28.51 -37.46
C VAL A 22 3.58 29.91 -36.83
N PRO A 23 3.65 30.05 -35.50
CA PRO A 23 3.96 31.35 -34.89
C PRO A 23 5.43 31.40 -34.45
N ARG A 24 6.13 32.30 -35.16
CA ARG A 24 7.29 33.13 -34.80
C ARG A 24 7.99 32.91 -33.45
N ALA A 25 9.30 32.71 -33.57
CA ALA A 25 10.31 32.86 -32.53
C ALA A 25 10.27 34.26 -31.89
N PHE A 26 10.28 34.29 -30.55
CA PHE A 26 10.50 35.49 -29.75
C PHE A 26 11.96 35.51 -29.29
N THR A 27 12.71 36.50 -29.76
CA THR A 27 14.11 36.75 -29.42
C THR A 27 14.25 37.47 -28.08
N SER A 28 15.16 36.94 -27.25
CA SER A 28 16.05 37.60 -26.29
C SER A 28 15.54 38.74 -25.39
N ARG A 29 15.62 38.53 -24.08
CA ARG A 29 16.23 39.48 -23.14
C ARG A 29 16.90 38.74 -21.98
N LEU A 30 18.22 38.68 -22.05
CA LEU A 30 19.10 38.38 -20.93
C LEU A 30 18.96 39.51 -19.90
N SER A 31 18.44 39.18 -18.72
CA SER A 31 18.53 40.04 -17.54
C SER A 31 19.55 39.42 -16.58
N GLN A 32 20.72 40.04 -16.52
CA GLN A 32 21.72 39.83 -15.48
C GLN A 32 21.13 40.27 -14.14
N ALA A 33 21.07 39.38 -13.16
CA ALA A 33 20.84 39.74 -11.76
C ALA A 33 21.91 39.10 -10.88
N ARG A 34 22.47 39.98 -10.05
CA ARG A 34 23.73 39.88 -9.31
C ARG A 34 23.70 38.84 -8.19
N ALA A 35 24.83 38.15 -8.04
CA ALA A 35 25.18 37.39 -6.84
C ALA A 35 25.33 38.32 -5.63
N PRO A 36 24.79 37.95 -4.44
CA PRO A 36 25.17 38.59 -3.20
C PRO A 36 26.43 37.95 -2.61
N SER A 37 27.29 38.86 -2.17
CA SER A 37 28.58 38.72 -1.52
C SER A 37 28.60 37.79 -0.30
N ILE A 38 29.63 36.96 -0.29
CA ILE A 38 30.12 36.14 0.82
C ILE A 38 30.55 37.07 1.97
N LEU A 39 29.86 36.96 3.11
CA LEU A 39 30.32 37.52 4.38
C LEU A 39 30.95 36.39 5.21
N SER A 40 32.27 36.45 5.28
CA SER A 40 33.15 35.67 6.14
C SER A 40 32.84 35.93 7.61
N ARG A 41 32.55 34.88 8.39
CA ARG A 41 32.67 34.89 9.86
C ARG A 41 33.21 33.55 10.38
N ASN A 42 34.47 33.64 10.80
CA ASN A 42 35.22 32.92 11.82
C ASN A 42 34.67 31.62 12.44
N ILE A 43 35.54 30.62 12.25
CA ILE A 43 35.81 29.36 12.93
C ILE A 43 35.81 29.50 14.48
N PRO A 44 35.35 28.45 15.21
CA PRO A 44 36.27 27.78 16.13
C PRO A 44 36.38 26.27 15.83
N THR A 45 37.63 25.84 15.71
CA THR A 45 38.13 24.48 15.55
C THR A 45 37.85 23.61 16.78
N ARG A 46 37.48 22.34 16.59
CA ARG A 46 38.09 21.22 17.34
C ARG A 46 37.77 19.83 16.76
N ASN A 47 38.86 19.09 16.62
CA ASN A 47 39.00 17.62 16.63
C ASN A 47 38.42 16.81 15.46
N THR A 48 39.25 16.61 14.42
CA THR A 48 39.33 15.27 13.82
C THR A 48 40.74 14.96 13.28
N MET A 49 41.29 13.89 13.87
CA MET A 49 42.25 12.88 13.39
C MET A 49 43.53 13.28 12.64
N ILE A 50 44.67 12.87 13.22
CA ILE A 50 45.87 12.52 12.47
C ILE A 50 46.09 11.00 12.64
N CYS A 51 45.63 10.21 11.68
CA CYS A 51 46.17 8.88 11.42
C CYS A 51 47.41 9.05 10.55
N ARG A 52 48.60 8.81 11.12
CA ARG A 52 49.84 8.67 10.35
C ARG A 52 49.87 7.28 9.72
N VAL A 53 49.89 7.24 8.39
CA VAL A 53 50.29 6.06 7.61
C VAL A 53 51.79 6.15 7.42
N HIS A 54 52.52 5.13 7.86
CA HIS A 54 53.96 4.96 7.61
C HIS A 54 54.14 3.67 6.79
N MET A 55 54.65 3.81 5.57
CA MET A 55 55.25 2.78 4.72
C MET A 55 56.63 3.32 4.34
N ASP A 56 57.71 2.59 4.14
CA ASP A 56 58.06 1.16 4.09
C ASP A 56 59.59 1.11 4.24
N SER A 57 60.14 -0.03 4.64
CA SER A 57 61.34 -0.65 4.05
C SER A 57 62.06 -1.52 5.07
N SER A 58 62.36 -2.74 4.62
CA SER A 58 63.40 -3.66 5.10
C SER A 58 62.96 -4.87 5.96
N THR A 59 63.05 -6.02 5.29
CA THR A 59 63.46 -7.35 5.77
C THR A 59 62.46 -8.32 6.44
N ASN A 60 62.26 -9.43 5.72
CA ASN A 60 62.37 -10.83 6.16
C ASN A 60 61.64 -11.33 7.43
N ARG A 61 60.53 -12.04 7.17
CA ARG A 61 60.21 -13.40 7.65
C ARG A 61 59.73 -13.64 9.12
N VAL A 62 58.51 -14.22 9.15
CA VAL A 62 57.88 -15.21 10.08
C VAL A 62 57.44 -14.74 11.48
N LYS A 63 56.12 -14.79 11.75
CA LYS A 63 55.47 -15.82 12.61
C LYS A 63 53.94 -15.63 12.71
N LEU A 64 53.23 -16.71 12.38
CA LEU A 64 51.81 -16.92 12.64
C LEU A 64 51.61 -17.17 14.15
N VAL A 65 50.99 -16.24 14.87
CA VAL A 65 50.61 -16.46 16.28
C VAL A 65 49.18 -17.00 16.32
N LYS A 66 49.06 -18.32 16.53
CA LYS A 66 47.84 -18.95 17.00
C LYS A 66 47.63 -18.56 18.46
N LEU A 67 46.58 -17.82 18.77
CA LEU A 67 46.06 -17.72 20.13
C LEU A 67 44.98 -18.79 20.31
N ALA A 68 45.36 -19.85 21.01
CA ALA A 68 44.46 -20.86 21.50
C ALA A 68 44.36 -20.75 23.03
N SER A 69 43.13 -20.91 23.52
CA SER A 69 42.75 -21.53 24.79
C SER A 69 43.02 -20.77 26.09
N SER A 70 41.92 -20.49 26.79
CA SER A 70 41.81 -20.85 28.21
C SER A 70 40.40 -21.37 28.51
N ARG A 71 40.38 -22.67 28.83
CA ARG A 71 39.28 -23.40 29.45
C ARG A 71 39.11 -22.91 30.89
N ALA A 72 37.87 -22.76 31.35
CA ALA A 72 37.52 -22.92 32.75
C ALA A 72 36.34 -23.89 32.83
N ALA A 73 36.62 -25.06 33.38
CA ALA A 73 35.66 -26.08 33.74
C ALA A 73 35.14 -25.81 35.15
N ALA A 74 33.85 -26.02 35.38
CA ALA A 74 33.34 -26.45 36.68
C ALA A 74 32.01 -27.19 36.45
N ALA A 75 32.11 -28.51 36.46
CA ALA A 75 30.98 -29.41 36.61
C ALA A 75 30.59 -29.46 38.09
N VAL A 76 29.29 -29.38 38.39
CA VAL A 76 28.73 -29.94 39.62
C VAL A 76 27.51 -30.77 39.26
N LEU A 77 27.70 -32.07 39.47
CA LEU A 77 26.70 -33.13 39.50
C LEU A 77 25.79 -32.93 40.72
N ALA A 78 24.47 -33.04 40.56
CA ALA A 78 23.60 -33.47 41.64
C ALA A 78 22.38 -34.22 41.06
N LEU A 79 22.41 -35.54 41.26
CA LEU A 79 21.28 -36.46 41.11
C LEU A 79 20.14 -36.05 42.05
N LEU A 80 18.92 -35.98 41.52
CA LEU A 80 17.72 -36.34 42.28
C LEU A 80 16.81 -37.18 41.36
N ALA A 81 16.90 -38.50 41.54
CA ALA A 81 15.89 -39.44 41.09
C ALA A 81 14.71 -39.37 42.06
N VAL A 82 13.54 -38.94 41.58
CA VAL A 82 12.27 -39.10 42.31
C VAL A 82 11.33 -39.96 41.46
N THR A 83 11.19 -41.18 41.96
CA THR A 83 10.18 -42.22 41.76
C THR A 83 8.96 -41.91 40.86
N CYS A 84 8.81 -42.72 39.82
CA CYS A 84 7.55 -43.03 39.16
C CYS A 84 6.55 -43.62 40.16
N GLN A 85 5.38 -42.98 40.31
CA GLN A 85 4.16 -43.65 40.76
C GLN A 85 3.10 -43.50 39.68
N GLY A 86 2.76 -44.64 39.09
CA GLY A 86 1.72 -44.75 38.08
C GLY A 86 0.35 -44.55 38.69
N ARG A 87 -0.48 -43.78 37.98
CA ARG A 87 -1.93 -43.93 37.98
C ARG A 87 -2.38 -43.99 36.53
N ALA A 88 -2.67 -45.21 36.08
CA ALA A 88 -3.42 -45.44 34.86
C ALA A 88 -4.86 -44.94 35.09
N VAL A 89 -5.21 -43.84 34.45
CA VAL A 89 -6.62 -43.44 34.29
C VAL A 89 -7.06 -44.05 32.96
N ALA A 90 -7.94 -45.03 33.05
CA ALA A 90 -8.60 -45.62 31.90
C ALA A 90 -9.46 -44.53 31.21
N LEU A 91 -9.12 -44.20 29.96
CA LEU A 91 -9.97 -43.39 29.10
C LEU A 91 -10.94 -44.33 28.37
N ASP A 92 -12.22 -44.21 28.71
CA ASP A 92 -13.34 -44.74 27.94
C ASP A 92 -13.36 -44.09 26.55
N PRO A 93 -13.30 -44.85 25.43
CA PRO A 93 -13.50 -44.30 24.09
C PRO A 93 -15.00 -44.27 23.79
N LYS A 94 -15.76 -43.49 24.56
CA LYS A 94 -17.18 -43.25 24.27
C LYS A 94 -17.32 -41.94 23.51
N SER A 95 -17.40 -42.08 22.18
CA SER A 95 -18.10 -41.17 21.29
C SER A 95 -17.60 -39.73 21.30
N ALA A 96 -16.46 -39.49 20.63
CA ALA A 96 -16.18 -38.17 20.08
C ALA A 96 -17.23 -37.90 18.99
N ALA A 97 -18.32 -37.27 19.39
CA ALA A 97 -19.22 -36.61 18.47
C ALA A 97 -18.38 -35.68 17.61
N ILE A 98 -18.49 -35.85 16.30
CA ILE A 98 -18.04 -34.87 15.32
C ILE A 98 -18.79 -33.60 15.68
N SER A 99 -18.11 -32.66 16.34
CA SER A 99 -18.52 -31.27 16.36
C SER A 99 -18.44 -30.79 14.92
N SER A 100 -19.56 -30.96 14.20
CA SER A 100 -19.86 -30.14 13.06
C SER A 100 -19.98 -28.72 13.60
N ASP A 101 -18.89 -27.95 13.47
CA ASP A 101 -18.90 -26.50 13.60
C ASP A 101 -19.88 -25.97 12.55
N ALA A 102 -21.14 -25.89 12.97
CA ALA A 102 -22.17 -25.18 12.28
C ALA A 102 -21.96 -23.69 12.57
N SER A 103 -21.78 -22.95 11.49
CA SER A 103 -22.06 -21.51 11.39
C SER A 103 -20.98 -20.56 11.91
N SER A 104 -19.84 -20.49 11.22
CA SER A 104 -19.17 -19.20 11.08
C SER A 104 -19.95 -18.37 10.05
N SER A 105 -20.92 -17.57 10.51
CA SER A 105 -21.16 -16.29 9.83
C SER A 105 -19.85 -15.51 9.98
N GLY A 106 -18.93 -15.74 9.04
CA GLY A 106 -17.54 -15.33 9.18
C GLY A 106 -17.48 -13.83 9.38
N ALA A 107 -16.83 -13.39 10.46
CA ALA A 107 -16.71 -11.98 10.76
C ALA A 107 -16.17 -11.22 9.53
N PRO A 108 -16.66 -10.00 9.26
CA PRO A 108 -16.15 -9.17 8.17
C PRO A 108 -14.63 -9.06 8.25
N MET A 109 -13.94 -9.34 7.15
CA MET A 109 -12.49 -9.31 7.06
C MET A 109 -12.07 -8.09 6.25
N PRO A 110 -11.55 -7.03 6.89
CA PRO A 110 -11.12 -5.82 6.18
C PRO A 110 -9.82 -6.07 5.42
N ILE A 111 -9.80 -5.60 4.17
CA ILE A 111 -8.63 -5.58 3.29
C ILE A 111 -8.56 -4.21 2.61
N TYR A 112 -7.40 -3.81 2.10
CA TYR A 112 -7.27 -2.53 1.42
C TYR A 112 -6.43 -2.58 0.16
N PHE A 113 -6.72 -1.67 -0.77
CA PHE A 113 -6.09 -1.56 -2.07
C PHE A 113 -5.71 -0.10 -2.37
N GLY A 114 -4.45 0.14 -2.71
CA GLY A 114 -3.91 1.43 -3.12
C GLY A 114 -3.21 1.34 -4.46
N ASN A 115 -3.48 2.32 -5.32
CA ASN A 115 -2.91 2.47 -6.66
C ASN A 115 -3.28 3.85 -7.22
N GLY A 116 -2.78 4.91 -6.60
CA GLY A 116 -3.03 6.30 -7.01
C GLY A 116 -4.07 6.99 -6.15
N CYS A 117 -4.70 8.04 -6.69
CA CYS A 117 -5.70 8.84 -6.00
C CYS A 117 -6.93 8.00 -5.68
N PHE A 118 -7.29 7.90 -4.40
CA PHE A 118 -8.39 7.02 -3.96
C PHE A 118 -9.80 7.50 -4.35
N TRP A 119 -9.98 8.74 -4.82
CA TRP A 119 -11.30 9.32 -5.11
C TRP A 119 -12.01 8.56 -6.24
N GLY A 120 -11.30 8.35 -7.35
CA GLY A 120 -11.82 7.54 -8.44
C GLY A 120 -11.95 6.06 -8.07
N ARG A 121 -11.04 5.56 -7.21
CA ARG A 121 -10.96 4.13 -6.85
C ARG A 121 -12.15 3.68 -6.01
N GLN A 122 -12.59 4.50 -5.06
CA GLN A 122 -13.72 4.13 -4.19
C GLN A 122 -14.98 3.79 -4.99
N LYS A 123 -15.26 4.55 -6.05
CA LYS A 123 -16.40 4.31 -6.93
C LYS A 123 -16.38 2.92 -7.55
N ASP A 124 -15.22 2.49 -8.04
CA ASP A 124 -15.06 1.17 -8.67
C ASP A 124 -15.35 0.03 -7.67
N TYR A 125 -14.90 0.18 -6.43
CA TYR A 125 -15.19 -0.79 -5.36
C TYR A 125 -16.67 -0.79 -4.95
N ILE A 126 -17.31 0.38 -4.84
CA ILE A 126 -18.76 0.48 -4.59
C ILE A 126 -19.58 -0.19 -5.71
N ASP A 127 -19.17 0.00 -6.97
CA ASP A 127 -19.85 -0.64 -8.10
C ASP A 127 -19.68 -2.17 -8.07
N ALA A 128 -18.49 -2.65 -7.70
CA ALA A 128 -18.24 -4.08 -7.53
C ALA A 128 -19.07 -4.67 -6.39
N GLU A 129 -19.20 -3.98 -5.25
CA GLU A 129 -20.07 -4.38 -4.15
C GLU A 129 -21.52 -4.52 -4.58
N LYS A 130 -22.05 -3.52 -5.30
CA LYS A 130 -23.40 -3.55 -5.86
C LYS A 130 -23.57 -4.69 -6.87
N ALA A 131 -22.58 -4.93 -7.72
CA ALA A 131 -22.60 -6.02 -8.70
C ALA A 131 -22.56 -7.41 -8.02
N MET A 132 -21.98 -7.52 -6.82
CA MET A 132 -22.05 -8.71 -5.97
C MET A 132 -23.38 -8.83 -5.21
N GLY A 133 -24.29 -7.87 -5.37
CA GLY A 133 -25.61 -7.87 -4.76
C GLY A 133 -25.66 -7.29 -3.35
N ARG A 134 -24.62 -6.56 -2.90
CA ARG A 134 -24.66 -5.87 -1.61
C ARG A 134 -25.74 -4.80 -1.63
N SER A 135 -26.55 -4.78 -0.57
CA SER A 135 -27.50 -3.69 -0.35
C SER A 135 -26.76 -2.41 0.03
N GLN A 136 -27.44 -1.26 -0.01
CA GLN A 136 -26.85 0.01 0.45
C GLN A 136 -26.32 -0.07 1.90
N ALA A 137 -27.00 -0.80 2.78
CA ALA A 137 -26.58 -0.98 4.16
C ALA A 137 -25.31 -1.85 4.30
N ASP A 138 -25.07 -2.73 3.32
CA ASP A 138 -23.96 -3.69 3.33
C ASP A 138 -22.71 -3.16 2.60
N LEU A 139 -22.79 -2.02 1.92
CA LEU A 139 -21.63 -1.39 1.28
C LEU A 139 -20.56 -1.07 2.34
N SER A 140 -19.31 -1.40 2.06
CA SER A 140 -18.19 -1.31 3.00
C SER A 140 -17.04 -0.43 2.52
N ALA A 141 -17.02 -0.06 1.22
CA ALA A 141 -15.89 0.64 0.65
C ALA A 141 -15.71 2.06 1.23
N VAL A 142 -14.59 2.28 1.94
CA VAL A 142 -14.20 3.58 2.53
C VAL A 142 -12.78 3.94 2.15
N VAL A 143 -12.50 5.22 1.90
CA VAL A 143 -11.15 5.70 1.58
C VAL A 143 -10.34 6.02 2.83
N GLY A 144 -9.03 5.86 2.74
CA GLY A 144 -8.12 6.12 3.86
C GLY A 144 -6.65 5.95 3.51
N TYR A 145 -5.87 5.80 4.57
CA TYR A 145 -4.41 5.75 4.53
C TYR A 145 -3.94 4.45 5.15
N ALA A 146 -3.06 3.71 4.48
CA ALA A 146 -2.51 2.47 5.02
C ALA A 146 -1.14 2.11 4.44
N GLY A 147 -0.55 1.02 4.93
CA GLY A 147 0.72 0.49 4.43
C GLY A 147 1.96 1.24 4.91
N GLY A 148 1.83 2.27 5.75
CA GLY A 148 2.92 2.90 6.49
C GLY A 148 3.03 2.33 7.91
N GLN A 149 4.18 2.52 8.55
CA GLN A 149 4.43 2.01 9.91
C GLN A 149 4.11 3.03 11.01
N GLN A 150 3.98 4.31 10.67
CA GLN A 150 3.91 5.38 11.66
C GLN A 150 2.49 5.92 11.81
N LYS A 151 2.24 6.60 12.92
CA LYS A 151 0.99 7.32 13.20
C LYS A 151 1.33 8.66 13.85
N GLY A 152 0.42 9.63 13.74
CA GLY A 152 0.57 10.92 14.38
C GLY A 152 0.53 10.83 15.92
N PRO A 153 0.82 11.92 16.62
CA PRO A 153 0.95 11.93 18.09
C PRO A 153 -0.30 11.47 18.85
N GLN A 154 -1.50 11.69 18.30
CA GLN A 154 -2.78 11.27 18.87
C GLN A 154 -3.31 9.98 18.21
N GLY A 155 -2.44 9.28 17.46
CA GLY A 155 -2.79 8.08 16.70
C GLY A 155 -3.51 8.34 15.37
N GLN A 156 -3.67 9.60 14.99
CA GLN A 156 -4.32 10.04 13.76
C GLN A 156 -3.37 9.98 12.55
N VAL A 157 -3.96 9.87 11.36
CA VAL A 157 -3.27 9.96 10.08
C VAL A 157 -4.12 10.86 9.19
N CYS A 158 -3.57 12.01 8.82
CA CYS A 158 -4.32 13.11 8.21
C CYS A 158 -3.84 13.43 6.81
N TYR A 159 -4.74 14.03 6.04
CA TYR A 159 -4.42 14.67 4.77
C TYR A 159 -3.61 15.95 4.98
N TYR A 160 -3.28 16.63 3.87
CA TYR A 160 -2.45 17.84 3.84
C TYR A 160 -2.99 19.02 4.66
N SER A 161 -4.26 19.02 5.06
CA SER A 161 -4.86 20.01 5.97
C SER A 161 -4.49 19.80 7.45
N GLY A 162 -3.95 18.62 7.80
CA GLY A 162 -3.62 18.24 9.17
C GLY A 162 -2.25 18.70 9.68
N PRO A 163 -1.94 18.37 10.95
CA PRO A 163 -0.62 18.60 11.54
C PRO A 163 0.50 17.94 10.72
N GLN A 164 1.67 18.59 10.63
CA GLN A 164 2.80 18.11 9.82
C GLN A 164 3.33 16.73 10.26
N ASP A 165 3.20 16.40 11.54
CA ASP A 165 3.58 15.11 12.15
C ASP A 165 2.47 14.05 12.07
N ALA A 166 1.31 14.39 11.52
CA ALA A 166 0.20 13.49 11.23
C ALA A 166 0.00 13.25 9.73
N LEU A 167 0.78 13.91 8.86
CA LEU A 167 0.62 13.80 7.40
C LEU A 167 0.86 12.37 6.92
N TYR A 168 -0.16 11.78 6.28
CA TYR A 168 -0.17 10.37 5.90
C TYR A 168 1.06 9.96 5.10
N GLU A 169 1.45 10.76 4.12
CA GLU A 169 2.59 10.48 3.26
C GLU A 169 3.88 10.47 4.10
N LYS A 170 4.10 11.45 4.98
CA LYS A 170 5.29 11.49 5.85
C LYS A 170 5.36 10.31 6.83
N LEU A 171 4.20 9.79 7.23
CA LEU A 171 4.08 8.59 8.06
C LEU A 171 4.26 7.28 7.27
N GLY A 172 4.46 7.38 5.95
CA GLY A 172 4.69 6.26 5.04
C GLY A 172 3.41 5.65 4.47
N HIS A 173 2.23 6.18 4.78
CA HIS A 173 0.99 5.63 4.25
C HIS A 173 0.82 5.96 2.78
N ALA A 174 0.03 5.13 2.09
CA ALA A 174 -0.52 5.39 0.77
C ALA A 174 -2.02 5.66 0.88
N GLU A 175 -2.58 6.38 -0.09
CA GLU A 175 -4.01 6.43 -0.34
C GLU A 175 -4.51 5.04 -0.75
N VAL A 176 -5.53 4.55 -0.03
CA VAL A 176 -6.13 3.23 -0.24
C VAL A 176 -7.65 3.27 -0.11
N VAL A 177 -8.31 2.28 -0.69
CA VAL A 177 -9.71 1.94 -0.43
C VAL A 177 -9.73 0.68 0.42
N GLN A 178 -10.35 0.74 1.61
CA GLN A 178 -10.67 -0.46 2.39
C GLN A 178 -12.03 -1.01 1.97
N VAL A 179 -12.13 -2.33 1.85
CA VAL A 179 -13.38 -3.08 1.69
C VAL A 179 -13.42 -4.23 2.69
N GLU A 180 -14.60 -4.75 2.97
CA GLU A 180 -14.79 -5.91 3.85
C GLU A 180 -15.14 -7.15 3.02
N LEU A 181 -14.50 -8.28 3.33
CA LEU A 181 -14.89 -9.59 2.83
C LEU A 181 -15.87 -10.27 3.80
N ASP A 182 -16.93 -10.88 3.29
CA ASP A 182 -17.73 -11.87 4.02
C ASP A 182 -16.87 -13.13 4.21
N GLY A 183 -16.64 -13.54 5.47
CA GLY A 183 -15.76 -14.68 5.76
C GLY A 183 -16.20 -15.99 5.10
N SER A 184 -17.50 -16.17 4.80
CA SER A 184 -18.01 -17.35 4.08
C SER A 184 -17.76 -17.31 2.56
N LYS A 185 -17.49 -16.12 2.00
CA LYS A 185 -17.28 -15.87 0.56
C LYS A 185 -15.95 -15.19 0.27
N ALA A 186 -15.03 -15.15 1.25
CA ALA A 186 -13.85 -14.30 1.20
C ALA A 186 -13.01 -14.50 -0.06
N GLN A 187 -12.79 -15.74 -0.50
CA GLN A 187 -12.04 -15.99 -1.73
C GLN A 187 -12.76 -15.48 -2.99
N GLN A 188 -14.08 -15.63 -3.07
CA GLN A 188 -14.87 -15.19 -4.22
C GLN A 188 -14.93 -13.66 -4.29
N GLU A 189 -15.17 -12.99 -3.17
CA GLU A 189 -15.17 -11.54 -3.10
C GLU A 189 -13.77 -10.97 -3.34
N MET A 190 -12.72 -11.61 -2.82
CA MET A 190 -11.33 -11.25 -3.11
C MET A 190 -11.02 -11.34 -4.62
N GLN A 191 -11.54 -12.34 -5.34
CA GLN A 191 -11.37 -12.40 -6.80
C GLN A 191 -11.98 -11.18 -7.49
N LYS A 192 -13.19 -10.76 -7.07
CA LYS A 192 -13.86 -9.58 -7.63
C LYS A 192 -13.11 -8.29 -7.35
N TYR A 193 -12.62 -8.11 -6.13
CA TYR A 193 -11.84 -6.94 -5.77
C TYR A 193 -10.46 -6.92 -6.43
N ALA A 194 -9.83 -8.07 -6.62
CA ALA A 194 -8.59 -8.17 -7.38
C ALA A 194 -8.81 -7.85 -8.87
N ASP A 195 -9.94 -8.25 -9.46
CA ASP A 195 -10.30 -7.88 -10.84
C ASP A 195 -10.46 -6.36 -11.00
N VAL A 196 -11.12 -5.72 -10.03
CA VAL A 196 -11.21 -4.25 -9.97
C VAL A 196 -9.81 -3.65 -9.92
N TYR A 197 -8.98 -4.08 -8.96
CA TYR A 197 -7.64 -3.55 -8.76
C TYR A 197 -6.78 -3.65 -10.01
N PHE A 198 -6.65 -4.85 -10.61
CA PHE A 198 -5.80 -5.03 -11.78
C PHE A 198 -6.40 -4.38 -13.04
N GLY A 199 -7.73 -4.23 -13.12
CA GLY A 199 -8.40 -3.48 -14.17
C GLY A 199 -8.14 -1.97 -14.15
N GLN A 200 -7.65 -1.43 -13.03
CA GLN A 200 -7.30 -0.01 -12.85
C GLN A 200 -5.91 0.36 -13.36
N PHE A 201 -5.32 -0.49 -14.21
CA PHE A 201 -4.04 -0.25 -14.87
C PHE A 201 -4.18 -0.34 -16.38
N ARG A 202 -3.38 0.44 -17.11
CA ARG A 202 -3.24 0.36 -18.56
C ARG A 202 -1.90 -0.25 -18.94
N LYS A 203 -1.91 -1.11 -19.96
CA LYS A 203 -0.70 -1.71 -20.50
C LYS A 203 0.11 -0.69 -21.30
N THR A 204 1.42 -0.65 -21.06
CA THR A 204 2.40 0.12 -21.83
C THR A 204 3.48 -0.82 -22.37
N PRO A 205 4.37 -0.37 -23.29
CA PRO A 205 5.51 -1.17 -23.73
C PRO A 205 6.45 -1.64 -22.61
N PHE A 206 6.45 -0.96 -21.46
CA PHE A 206 7.37 -1.23 -20.36
C PHE A 206 6.73 -2.01 -19.21
N GLY A 207 5.40 -2.09 -19.16
CA GLY A 207 4.66 -2.70 -18.04
C GLY A 207 3.32 -2.01 -17.79
N MET A 208 2.78 -2.18 -16.59
CA MET A 208 1.50 -1.59 -16.19
C MET A 208 1.66 -0.21 -15.57
N LEU A 209 0.94 0.76 -16.13
CA LEU A 209 0.86 2.13 -15.65
C LEU A 209 -0.52 2.37 -15.04
N ARG A 210 -0.59 3.08 -13.91
CA ARG A 210 -1.88 3.50 -13.33
C ARG A 210 -2.68 4.38 -14.30
N LEU A 211 -3.99 4.45 -14.10
CA LEU A 211 -4.86 5.31 -14.91
C LEU A 211 -4.69 6.81 -14.62
N ASP A 212 -4.11 7.16 -13.48
CA ASP A 212 -3.84 8.51 -12.96
C ASP A 212 -2.32 8.76 -12.78
N PRO A 213 -1.52 8.73 -13.86
CA PRO A 213 -0.05 8.85 -13.77
C PRO A 213 0.45 10.21 -13.25
N GLN A 214 -0.42 11.22 -13.15
CA GLN A 214 -0.08 12.53 -12.59
C GLN A 214 0.14 12.50 -11.07
N ASP A 215 -0.50 11.55 -10.38
CA ASP A 215 -0.36 11.38 -8.93
C ASP A 215 0.78 10.40 -8.68
N ALA A 216 1.94 10.96 -8.31
CA ALA A 216 3.19 10.26 -8.19
C ALA A 216 3.82 10.50 -6.81
N GLY A 217 4.45 9.48 -6.27
CA GLY A 217 5.09 9.55 -4.95
C GLY A 217 4.65 8.41 -4.03
N PRO A 218 5.36 8.21 -2.91
CA PRO A 218 5.10 7.10 -1.99
C PRO A 218 3.66 7.09 -1.45
N GLY A 219 3.01 8.26 -1.36
CA GLY A 219 1.58 8.38 -1.02
C GLY A 219 0.62 7.76 -2.03
N TYR A 220 1.06 7.53 -3.26
CA TYR A 220 0.25 7.02 -4.37
C TYR A 220 0.70 5.63 -4.87
N ARG A 221 1.63 4.99 -4.15
CA ARG A 221 2.21 3.71 -4.56
C ARG A 221 1.18 2.60 -4.63
N ASN A 222 1.51 1.55 -5.37
CA ASN A 222 0.70 0.35 -5.45
C ASN A 222 0.91 -0.51 -4.19
N VAL A 223 -0.13 -0.69 -3.38
CA VAL A 223 -0.11 -1.51 -2.16
C VAL A 223 -1.42 -2.26 -1.99
N ILE A 224 -1.36 -3.50 -1.51
CA ILE A 224 -2.53 -4.29 -1.12
C ILE A 224 -2.28 -4.85 0.29
N GLY A 225 -3.20 -4.56 1.20
CA GLY A 225 -3.19 -5.10 2.56
C GLY A 225 -4.17 -6.25 2.70
N ILE A 226 -3.65 -7.42 3.08
CA ILE A 226 -4.46 -8.59 3.42
C ILE A 226 -3.96 -9.20 4.73
N PRO A 227 -4.84 -9.83 5.55
CA PRO A 227 -4.42 -10.43 6.81
C PRO A 227 -3.35 -11.51 6.60
N GLY A 228 -2.17 -11.34 7.21
CA GLY A 228 -1.01 -12.22 7.06
C GLY A 228 -0.12 -11.90 5.84
N GLY A 229 -0.44 -10.85 5.06
CA GLY A 229 0.37 -10.43 3.91
C GLY A 229 0.55 -11.55 2.89
N ILE A 230 1.78 -11.80 2.44
CA ILE A 230 2.06 -12.88 1.46
C ILE A 230 1.80 -14.29 2.00
N THR A 231 1.70 -14.47 3.32
CA THR A 231 1.36 -15.77 3.93
C THR A 231 -0.15 -16.03 3.97
N SER A 232 -0.95 -15.02 3.63
CA SER A 232 -2.40 -15.11 3.57
C SER A 232 -2.86 -16.13 2.53
N PRO A 233 -3.90 -16.93 2.80
CA PRO A 233 -4.57 -17.72 1.77
C PRO A 233 -5.11 -16.85 0.61
N LEU A 234 -5.41 -15.58 0.86
CA LEU A 234 -5.87 -14.62 -0.15
C LEU A 234 -4.75 -14.18 -1.11
N PHE A 235 -3.48 -14.34 -0.74
CA PHE A 235 -2.37 -13.97 -1.61
C PHE A 235 -2.36 -14.79 -2.91
N ARG A 236 -2.75 -16.07 -2.83
CA ARG A 236 -2.89 -16.92 -4.02
C ARG A 236 -3.93 -16.37 -5.00
N VAL A 237 -5.04 -15.83 -4.49
CA VAL A 237 -6.06 -15.17 -5.33
C VAL A 237 -5.44 -13.98 -6.06
N LEU A 238 -4.64 -13.15 -5.39
CA LEU A 238 -3.93 -12.04 -6.04
C LEU A 238 -2.98 -12.52 -7.13
N GLN A 239 -2.25 -13.60 -6.91
CA GLN A 239 -1.35 -14.18 -7.92
C GLN A 239 -2.14 -14.65 -9.16
N GLU A 240 -3.27 -15.34 -8.95
CA GLU A 240 -4.11 -15.86 -10.02
C GLU A 240 -4.83 -14.75 -10.80
N ARG A 241 -5.25 -13.67 -10.12
CA ARG A 241 -5.95 -12.54 -10.76
C ARG A 241 -5.02 -11.46 -11.32
N ASN A 242 -3.72 -11.52 -11.04
CA ASN A 242 -2.69 -10.65 -11.63
C ASN A 242 -2.42 -11.02 -13.11
N VAL A 243 -3.42 -10.83 -13.95
CA VAL A 243 -3.39 -11.11 -15.40
C VAL A 243 -2.37 -10.28 -16.16
N HIS A 244 -1.78 -9.28 -15.52
CA HIS A 244 -0.82 -8.36 -16.10
C HIS A 244 0.64 -8.69 -15.76
N GLY A 245 0.89 -9.71 -14.94
CA GLY A 245 2.25 -10.08 -14.55
C GLY A 245 2.99 -8.97 -13.80
N MET A 246 2.27 -8.12 -13.06
CA MET A 246 2.89 -7.12 -12.19
C MET A 246 3.72 -7.83 -11.10
N LYS A 247 4.81 -7.21 -10.64
CA LYS A 247 5.62 -7.80 -9.58
C LYS A 247 4.92 -7.66 -8.23
N LEU A 248 4.40 -8.75 -7.68
CA LEU A 248 3.89 -8.77 -6.31
C LEU A 248 5.06 -9.06 -5.36
N ILE A 249 5.35 -8.13 -4.44
CA ILE A 249 6.43 -8.27 -3.46
C ILE A 249 5.90 -8.08 -2.05
N GLU A 250 6.48 -8.80 -1.10
CA GLU A 250 6.21 -8.55 0.31
C GLU A 250 6.62 -7.11 0.68
N GLY A 251 5.78 -6.45 1.47
CA GLY A 251 6.08 -5.19 2.11
C GLY A 251 5.98 -5.31 3.63
N GLU A 252 6.89 -4.64 4.32
CA GLU A 252 6.93 -4.48 5.78
C GLU A 252 6.30 -3.16 6.22
N GLY A 253 5.94 -2.31 5.25
CA GLY A 253 5.36 -0.99 5.46
C GLY A 253 6.38 0.10 5.22
N ASN A 254 5.98 1.12 4.47
CA ASN A 254 6.91 2.16 4.05
C ASN A 254 7.42 2.98 5.24
N THR A 255 8.72 3.23 5.22
CA THR A 255 9.43 4.20 6.06
C THR A 255 10.42 4.96 5.17
N TYR A 256 11.10 5.95 5.75
CA TYR A 256 12.03 6.81 5.03
C TYR A 256 13.46 6.59 5.51
N ASP A 257 14.42 6.53 4.57
CA ASP A 257 15.84 6.52 4.90
C ASP A 257 16.29 7.87 5.50
N SER A 258 17.53 7.96 5.97
CA SER A 258 18.09 9.18 6.55
C SER A 258 18.16 10.37 5.58
N ARG A 259 17.92 10.14 4.27
CA ARG A 259 17.87 11.16 3.22
C ARG A 259 16.43 11.46 2.79
N GLY A 260 15.43 10.92 3.48
CA GLY A 260 14.02 11.12 3.15
C GLY A 260 13.54 10.33 1.94
N LYS A 261 14.26 9.28 1.51
CA LYS A 261 13.81 8.39 0.43
C LYS A 261 12.92 7.28 0.99
N ALA A 262 11.73 7.12 0.42
CA ALA A 262 10.83 6.01 0.74
C ALA A 262 11.50 4.65 0.43
N LEU A 263 11.44 3.71 1.38
CA LEU A 263 11.93 2.34 1.20
C LEU A 263 10.96 1.51 0.35
N GLU A 264 9.66 1.73 0.55
CA GLU A 264 8.58 1.18 -0.27
C GLU A 264 7.89 2.33 -1.00
N GLY A 265 8.54 2.83 -2.05
CA GLY A 265 8.04 3.97 -2.83
C GLY A 265 7.12 3.58 -3.98
N ASP A 266 6.79 4.57 -4.81
CA ASP A 266 6.04 4.39 -6.05
C ASP A 266 6.88 3.69 -7.13
N ARG A 267 6.74 2.35 -7.20
CA ARG A 267 7.52 1.50 -8.10
C ARG A 267 6.68 1.08 -9.30
N PHE A 268 7.18 1.41 -10.48
CA PHE A 268 6.57 0.99 -11.73
C PHE A 268 6.39 -0.54 -11.81
N ASN A 269 5.23 -0.97 -12.30
CA ASN A 269 4.87 -2.38 -12.50
C ASN A 269 5.09 -3.30 -11.27
N THR A 270 5.02 -2.73 -10.06
CA THR A 270 5.24 -3.44 -8.80
C THR A 270 4.09 -3.12 -7.84
N VAL A 271 3.67 -4.11 -7.06
CA VAL A 271 2.65 -3.98 -6.01
C VAL A 271 3.21 -4.55 -4.71
N PHE A 272 3.18 -3.75 -3.64
CA PHE A 272 3.55 -4.22 -2.30
C PHE A 272 2.38 -4.95 -1.67
N ILE A 273 2.62 -6.14 -1.14
CA ILE A 273 1.64 -6.95 -0.41
C ILE A 273 2.03 -6.91 1.06
N VAL A 274 1.21 -6.27 1.86
CA VAL A 274 1.49 -6.02 3.27
C VAL A 274 0.53 -6.79 4.17
N ASP A 275 0.98 -7.08 5.39
CA ASP A 275 0.15 -7.70 6.42
C ASP A 275 -0.75 -6.65 7.08
N SER A 276 -2.05 -6.66 6.74
CA SER A 276 -3.01 -5.71 7.30
C SER A 276 -3.27 -5.90 8.80
N ASN A 277 -2.91 -7.04 9.39
CA ASN A 277 -2.97 -7.23 10.84
C ASN A 277 -1.87 -6.43 11.56
N LYS A 278 -0.79 -6.07 10.86
CA LYS A 278 0.33 -5.29 11.40
C LYS A 278 0.30 -3.83 10.97
N LEU A 279 -0.17 -3.57 9.74
CA LEU A 279 -0.28 -2.24 9.16
C LEU A 279 -1.76 -1.87 9.02
N PRO A 280 -2.36 -1.24 10.05
CA PRO A 280 -3.78 -0.95 10.07
C PRO A 280 -4.15 0.11 9.03
N PHE A 281 -5.43 0.14 8.71
CA PHE A 281 -6.05 1.18 7.92
C PHE A 281 -6.47 2.36 8.83
N TYR A 282 -6.25 3.58 8.33
CA TYR A 282 -6.70 4.81 8.95
C TYR A 282 -7.68 5.50 8.02
N GLN A 283 -8.94 5.65 8.43
CA GLN A 283 -9.95 6.29 7.60
C GLN A 283 -9.57 7.74 7.28
N ALA A 284 -9.72 8.14 6.02
CA ALA A 284 -9.55 9.52 5.60
C ALA A 284 -10.77 10.37 6.02
N GLU A 285 -10.53 11.66 6.10
CA GLU A 285 -11.52 12.69 6.44
C GLU A 285 -12.81 12.56 5.63
N LYS A 286 -13.93 13.00 6.21
CA LYS A 286 -15.26 12.79 5.61
C LYS A 286 -15.38 13.43 4.24
N TYR A 287 -14.68 14.54 3.99
CA TYR A 287 -14.71 15.22 2.69
C TYR A 287 -14.04 14.43 1.54
N HIS A 288 -13.21 13.42 1.84
CA HIS A 288 -12.66 12.52 0.83
C HIS A 288 -13.61 11.37 0.48
N GLN A 289 -14.57 11.07 1.34
CA GLN A 289 -15.51 9.97 1.15
C GLN A 289 -16.55 10.33 0.08
N PHE A 290 -16.74 9.43 -0.88
CA PHE A 290 -17.66 9.57 -2.01
C PHE A 290 -17.38 10.83 -2.85
N HIS A 291 -16.10 11.13 -3.08
CA HIS A 291 -15.68 12.23 -3.94
C HIS A 291 -15.69 11.85 -5.43
N ASP A 292 -15.77 12.85 -6.31
CA ASP A 292 -15.60 12.65 -7.75
C ASP A 292 -14.17 12.23 -8.11
N GLY A 293 -14.04 11.44 -9.18
CA GLY A 293 -12.75 11.15 -9.77
C GLY A 293 -12.12 12.40 -10.37
N ILE A 294 -10.80 12.42 -10.51
CA ILE A 294 -10.09 13.55 -11.13
C ILE A 294 -10.60 13.74 -12.56
N GLY A 295 -11.29 14.86 -12.80
CA GLY A 295 -11.89 15.19 -14.10
C GLY A 295 -13.11 14.35 -14.50
N VAL A 296 -13.66 13.55 -13.58
CA VAL A 296 -14.80 12.66 -13.85
C VAL A 296 -15.88 12.86 -12.78
N PRO A 297 -16.97 13.60 -13.08
CA PRO A 297 -18.08 13.71 -12.15
C PRO A 297 -18.83 12.39 -12.03
N PHE A 298 -19.19 12.02 -10.82
CA PHE A 298 -20.00 10.84 -10.52
C PHE A 298 -21.48 11.22 -10.29
N PRO A 299 -22.42 10.27 -10.44
CA PRO A 299 -23.84 10.57 -10.30
C PRO A 299 -24.22 10.88 -8.85
N ALA A 300 -25.25 11.70 -8.65
CA ALA A 300 -25.76 12.06 -7.31
C ALA A 300 -26.14 10.82 -6.46
N SER A 301 -26.53 9.72 -7.09
CA SER A 301 -26.82 8.43 -6.42
C SER A 301 -25.59 7.78 -5.79
N TYR A 302 -24.37 8.15 -6.21
CA TYR A 302 -23.13 7.76 -5.56
C TYR A 302 -22.83 8.66 -4.36
N HIS A 303 -22.91 9.98 -4.54
CA HIS A 303 -22.65 10.94 -3.45
C HIS A 303 -23.62 10.77 -2.28
N GLY A 304 -24.88 10.43 -2.57
CA GLY A 304 -25.91 10.18 -1.55
C GLY A 304 -25.59 9.03 -0.58
N LEU A 305 -24.74 8.07 -0.99
CA LEU A 305 -24.34 6.94 -0.16
C LEU A 305 -23.52 7.36 1.08
N LYS A 306 -22.86 8.52 1.02
CA LYS A 306 -22.07 9.03 2.14
C LYS A 306 -22.91 9.13 3.43
N ALA A 307 -24.12 9.68 3.33
CA ALA A 307 -24.99 9.85 4.50
C ALA A 307 -25.41 8.51 5.11
N ASP A 308 -25.55 7.47 4.28
CA ASP A 308 -25.90 6.12 4.74
C ASP A 308 -24.71 5.45 5.46
N LEU A 309 -23.50 5.61 4.93
CA LEU A 309 -22.29 5.10 5.57
C LEU A 309 -21.92 5.88 6.85
N GLU A 310 -22.21 7.19 6.91
CA GLU A 310 -22.10 7.96 8.15
C GLU A 310 -23.10 7.49 9.21
N ARG A 311 -24.36 7.26 8.81
CA ARG A 311 -25.42 6.81 9.73
C ARG A 311 -25.16 5.40 10.27
N SER A 312 -24.58 4.52 9.46
CA SER A 312 -24.19 3.17 9.89
C SER A 312 -22.88 3.15 10.70
N GLY A 313 -22.20 4.28 10.86
CA GLY A 313 -20.92 4.36 11.58
C GLY A 313 -19.72 3.82 10.79
N LYS A 314 -19.89 3.52 9.49
CA LYS A 314 -18.76 3.16 8.62
C LYS A 314 -17.90 4.37 8.28
N ILE A 315 -18.48 5.57 8.21
CA ILE A 315 -17.75 6.84 8.13
C ILE A 315 -17.87 7.59 9.46
N GLN A 316 -16.74 7.96 10.05
CA GLN A 316 -16.65 8.58 11.38
C GLN A 316 -15.70 9.77 11.38
N ALA A 317 -15.71 10.54 12.47
CA ALA A 317 -14.70 11.58 12.67
C ALA A 317 -13.33 10.95 12.92
N THR A 318 -12.29 11.47 12.27
CA THR A 318 -10.94 10.90 12.30
C THR A 318 -10.02 11.60 13.31
N GLY A 319 -10.46 12.73 13.86
CA GLY A 319 -9.61 13.64 14.64
C GLY A 319 -8.74 14.57 13.78
N CYS A 320 -8.79 14.43 12.45
CA CYS A 320 -8.14 15.34 11.50
C CYS A 320 -9.07 16.50 11.10
N PRO A 321 -8.53 17.64 10.63
CA PRO A 321 -9.34 18.77 10.17
C PRO A 321 -10.19 18.44 8.94
N GLU A 322 -11.51 18.68 9.04
CA GLU A 322 -12.51 18.41 7.99
C GLU A 322 -12.58 19.49 6.88
N SER A 323 -11.62 20.42 6.84
CA SER A 323 -11.58 21.46 5.82
C SER A 323 -10.85 20.98 4.57
N SER A 324 -11.56 20.89 3.43
CA SER A 324 -10.94 20.74 2.12
C SER A 324 -10.22 22.03 1.72
N PHE A 325 -8.92 21.99 1.47
CA PHE A 325 -8.15 23.16 1.02
C PHE A 325 -8.35 23.51 -0.47
N PHE A 326 -9.30 22.87 -1.16
CA PHE A 326 -9.65 23.18 -2.54
C PHE A 326 -10.87 24.10 -2.56
N PHE A 327 -10.62 25.41 -2.52
CA PHE A 327 -11.54 26.46 -2.98
C PHE A 327 -11.07 26.99 -4.33
#